data_AF-S8B4B8-F1
#
_entry.id   AF-S8B4B8-F1
#
_cell.length_a   1.000
_cell.length_b   1.000
_cell.length_c   1.000
_cell.angle_alpha   90.00
_cell.angle_beta   90.00
_cell.angle_gamma   90.00
#
_symmetry.space_group_name_H-M   'P 1'
#
loop_
_entity.id
_entity.type
_entity.pdbx_description
1 polymer ?
#
loop_
_entity_poly.entity_id
_entity_poly.type
_entity_poly.pdbx_seq_one_letter_code
_entity_poly.pdbx_strand_id
1 'polypeptide(L)'
;MALTLADSYQPRSSLAIFAANSCCTLPAPISVFTLSNIQSNLSAIDAQISLERKASKEHTVGWICALPKGQTAATVMLDQVHANLISKPPKDPDTYTLGSMGQHNIVMTYLLKRQIDPSQATAVAEQIVFTFPLIKFTLLVEKGSGAMVRLLLDHGADSQLADERGHERLFTAINSGNVEAAAALLEIDSVRNPSKSAQQSMLTLAIKKGHEAMSNFLLDHGAHLDHEDEDGQVSLCVAAEQGILGAVRLLLENSAYVDTTDVECGRSPLWHAAGRGPCSPYRRDA
;
A
#
# COMPACT_ATOMS: atom_id res chain seq x y z
N MET A 1 -33.93 63.83 -32.06
CA MET A 1 -33.23 64.56 -30.98
C MET A 1 -32.23 63.58 -30.37
N ALA A 2 -30.93 63.91 -30.47
CA ALA A 2 -29.72 63.24 -29.94
C ALA A 2 -29.43 61.77 -30.38
N LEU A 3 -28.36 61.44 -31.12
CA LEU A 3 -26.89 61.50 -30.88
C LEU A 3 -26.43 60.52 -29.77
N THR A 4 -25.82 59.37 -30.13
CA THR A 4 -24.36 59.00 -30.03
C THR A 4 -23.92 58.56 -28.62
N LEU A 5 -23.03 57.59 -28.35
CA LEU A 5 -21.95 56.90 -29.10
C LEU A 5 -21.41 55.70 -28.26
N ALA A 6 -20.80 54.72 -28.97
CA ALA A 6 -19.58 53.93 -28.65
C ALA A 6 -19.59 52.92 -27.46
N ASP A 7 -19.54 51.60 -27.71
CA ASP A 7 -18.38 50.72 -28.00
C ASP A 7 -17.73 50.17 -26.71
N SER A 8 -17.34 48.90 -26.55
CA SER A 8 -17.11 47.81 -27.50
C SER A 8 -16.89 46.45 -26.77
N TYR A 9 -16.97 45.38 -27.57
CA TYR A 9 -16.18 44.14 -27.52
C TYR A 9 -16.86 42.80 -27.10
N GLN A 10 -16.84 41.88 -28.09
CA GLN A 10 -17.32 40.49 -28.19
C GLN A 10 -16.10 39.59 -28.47
N PRO A 11 -16.12 38.24 -28.27
CA PRO A 11 -16.62 37.30 -29.30
C PRO A 11 -17.45 36.12 -28.71
N ARG A 12 -18.58 35.74 -29.31
CA ARG A 12 -18.82 34.75 -30.41
C ARG A 12 -18.42 33.30 -30.06
N SER A 13 -19.22 32.26 -30.29
CA SER A 13 -20.36 32.13 -31.22
C SER A 13 -21.17 30.85 -30.92
N SER A 14 -22.49 31.02 -30.78
CA SER A 14 -23.50 29.99 -31.04
C SER A 14 -24.12 30.29 -32.40
N LEU A 15 -24.52 29.30 -33.19
CA LEU A 15 -25.55 29.51 -34.21
C LEU A 15 -26.38 28.24 -34.38
N ALA A 16 -27.65 28.38 -33.95
CA ALA A 16 -28.73 27.44 -34.10
C ALA A 16 -29.37 27.55 -35.50
N ILE A 17 -29.98 26.44 -35.88
CA ILE A 17 -30.80 26.21 -37.08
C ILE A 17 -32.13 26.97 -36.96
N PHE A 18 -32.61 27.64 -38.02
CA PHE A 18 -34.04 27.68 -38.37
C PHE A 18 -34.27 28.11 -39.82
N ALA A 19 -35.23 27.46 -40.48
CA ALA A 19 -35.58 27.58 -41.90
C ALA A 19 -36.64 28.66 -42.19
N ALA A 20 -36.65 29.19 -43.42
CA ALA A 20 -37.83 29.79 -44.03
C ALA A 20 -37.82 29.62 -45.57
N ASN A 21 -39.02 29.37 -46.10
CA ASN A 21 -39.36 29.00 -47.47
C ASN A 21 -39.39 30.19 -48.48
N SER A 22 -39.25 29.83 -49.76
CA SER A 22 -39.74 30.49 -50.98
C SER A 22 -39.01 31.75 -51.52
N CYS A 23 -38.16 31.57 -52.54
CA CYS A 23 -38.46 32.01 -53.91
C CYS A 23 -37.35 31.59 -54.91
N CYS A 24 -37.77 30.96 -56.00
CA CYS A 24 -37.13 30.90 -57.33
C CYS A 24 -35.77 30.21 -57.54
N THR A 25 -35.81 29.31 -58.54
CA THR A 25 -34.73 28.67 -59.33
C THR A 25 -34.06 27.41 -58.75
N LEU A 26 -34.36 26.28 -59.41
CA LEU A 26 -33.63 25.00 -59.28
C LEU A 26 -32.12 25.21 -59.52
N PRO A 27 -31.26 24.44 -58.84
CA PRO A 27 -30.41 23.56 -59.65
C PRO A 27 -30.11 22.18 -59.03
N ALA A 28 -30.00 21.20 -59.96
CA ALA A 28 -29.24 19.96 -59.93
C ALA A 28 -29.66 18.78 -59.00
N PRO A 29 -29.57 17.52 -59.49
CA PRO A 29 -29.82 16.34 -58.68
C PRO A 29 -28.72 16.20 -57.63
N ILE A 30 -29.13 16.03 -56.37
CA ILE A 30 -28.23 15.71 -55.26
C ILE A 30 -27.55 14.39 -55.63
N SER A 31 -26.26 14.47 -55.98
CA SER A 31 -25.45 13.34 -56.40
C SER A 31 -25.48 12.24 -55.34
N VAL A 32 -25.70 10.99 -55.76
CA VAL A 32 -25.70 9.76 -54.94
C VAL A 32 -24.43 9.63 -54.09
N PHE A 33 -23.34 10.33 -54.46
CA PHE A 33 -22.12 10.46 -53.66
C PHE A 33 -22.31 11.14 -52.31
N THR A 34 -23.25 12.07 -52.18
CA THR A 34 -23.45 12.85 -50.95
C THR A 34 -24.17 12.05 -49.87
N LEU A 35 -25.14 11.20 -50.22
CA LEU A 35 -25.81 10.31 -49.29
C LEU A 35 -24.87 9.23 -48.74
N SER A 36 -24.02 8.64 -49.59
CA SER A 36 -22.98 7.69 -49.16
C SER A 36 -22.00 8.32 -48.16
N ASN A 37 -21.57 9.56 -48.41
CA ASN A 37 -20.68 10.31 -47.53
C ASN A 37 -21.31 10.72 -46.19
N ILE A 38 -22.63 10.95 -46.16
CA ILE A 38 -23.34 11.23 -44.91
C ILE A 38 -23.49 9.94 -44.09
N GLN A 39 -23.80 8.81 -44.75
CA GLN A 39 -23.95 7.51 -44.11
C GLN A 39 -22.62 7.00 -43.52
N SER A 40 -21.49 7.20 -44.22
CA SER A 40 -20.16 6.83 -43.74
C SER A 40 -19.66 7.72 -42.60
N ASN A 41 -20.01 9.00 -42.61
CA ASN A 41 -19.73 9.91 -41.50
C ASN A 41 -20.58 9.57 -40.26
N LEU A 42 -21.85 9.16 -40.43
CA LEU A 42 -22.67 8.69 -39.32
C LEU A 42 -22.08 7.43 -38.68
N SER A 43 -21.64 6.44 -39.48
CA SER A 43 -21.04 5.22 -38.93
C SER A 43 -19.68 5.46 -38.27
N ALA A 44 -18.90 6.41 -38.78
CA ALA A 44 -17.65 6.85 -38.14
C ALA A 44 -17.91 7.59 -36.83
N ILE A 45 -18.94 8.45 -36.78
CA ILE A 45 -19.37 9.14 -35.56
C ILE A 45 -19.95 8.15 -34.55
N ASP A 46 -20.77 7.19 -34.96
CA ASP A 46 -21.29 6.13 -34.09
C ASP A 46 -20.17 5.22 -33.59
N ALA A 47 -19.17 4.92 -34.42
CA ALA A 47 -17.98 4.18 -34.02
C ALA A 47 -17.13 4.99 -33.04
N GLN A 48 -16.99 6.30 -33.23
CA GLN A 48 -16.28 7.22 -32.34
C GLN A 48 -17.03 7.40 -31.01
N ILE A 49 -18.35 7.58 -31.02
CA ILE A 49 -19.23 7.63 -29.84
C ILE A 49 -19.23 6.27 -29.13
N SER A 50 -19.16 5.16 -29.85
CA SER A 50 -19.01 3.81 -29.28
C SER A 50 -17.61 3.60 -28.71
N LEU A 51 -16.56 4.16 -29.32
CA LEU A 51 -15.19 4.17 -28.80
C LEU A 51 -15.08 5.03 -27.54
N GLU A 52 -15.72 6.20 -27.53
CA GLU A 52 -15.80 7.14 -26.41
C GLU A 52 -16.68 6.59 -25.29
N ARG A 53 -17.77 5.86 -25.60
CA ARG A 53 -18.53 5.05 -24.63
C ARG A 53 -17.74 3.86 -24.08
N LYS A 54 -16.87 3.25 -24.89
CA LYS A 54 -15.97 2.17 -24.47
C LYS A 54 -14.75 2.71 -23.70
N ALA A 55 -14.40 3.99 -23.86
CA ALA A 55 -13.43 4.71 -23.05
C ALA A 55 -14.05 5.23 -21.74
N SER A 56 -15.36 5.49 -21.72
CA SER A 56 -16.18 5.68 -20.52
C SER A 56 -16.68 4.34 -19.94
N LYS A 57 -15.78 3.38 -19.84
CA LYS A 57 -16.06 2.05 -19.29
C LYS A 57 -16.17 2.17 -17.77
N GLU A 58 -17.40 2.37 -17.31
CA GLU A 58 -17.77 2.43 -15.90
C GLU A 58 -17.16 1.25 -15.12
N HIS A 59 -16.42 1.56 -14.06
CA HIS A 59 -15.78 0.53 -13.23
C HIS A 59 -16.84 -0.16 -12.39
N THR A 60 -17.05 -1.45 -12.66
CA THR A 60 -18.12 -2.23 -12.03
C THR A 60 -17.67 -2.97 -10.77
N VAL A 61 -16.36 -3.19 -10.62
CA VAL A 61 -15.78 -3.97 -9.54
C VAL A 61 -14.66 -3.19 -8.88
N GLY A 62 -14.75 -3.03 -7.57
CA GLY A 62 -13.62 -2.61 -6.74
C GLY A 62 -12.89 -3.85 -6.22
N TRP A 63 -11.56 -3.86 -6.29
CA TRP A 63 -10.74 -4.93 -5.72
C TRP A 63 -9.66 -4.32 -4.83
N ILE A 64 -9.77 -4.57 -3.53
CA ILE A 64 -8.83 -4.09 -2.52
C ILE A 64 -7.92 -5.25 -2.12
N CYS A 65 -6.63 -5.08 -2.38
CA CYS A 65 -5.60 -6.04 -1.98
C CYS A 65 -5.01 -5.67 -0.61
N ALA A 66 -4.71 -6.65 0.24
CA ALA A 66 -4.02 -6.40 1.51
C ALA A 66 -2.66 -5.73 1.34
N LEU A 67 -1.93 -6.06 0.27
CA LEU A 67 -0.53 -5.69 0.10
C LEU A 67 -0.20 -5.34 -1.36
N PRO A 68 0.83 -4.50 -1.62
CA PRO A 68 1.32 -4.22 -2.98
C PRO A 68 1.67 -5.48 -3.77
N LYS A 69 2.24 -6.50 -3.09
CA LYS A 69 2.55 -7.81 -3.70
C LYS A 69 1.28 -8.52 -4.18
N GLY A 70 0.20 -8.45 -3.41
CA GLY A 70 -1.10 -9.00 -3.78
C GLY A 70 -1.69 -8.27 -4.99
N GLN A 71 -1.57 -6.94 -5.04
CA GLN A 71 -1.98 -6.15 -6.19
C GLN A 71 -1.16 -6.53 -7.43
N THR A 72 0.16 -6.70 -7.31
CA THR A 72 1.02 -7.10 -8.45
C THR A 72 0.58 -8.45 -9.02
N ALA A 73 0.28 -9.42 -8.15
CA ALA A 73 -0.26 -10.71 -8.57
C ALA A 73 -1.64 -10.59 -9.23
N ALA A 74 -2.54 -9.80 -8.65
CA ALA A 74 -3.88 -9.56 -9.20
C ALA A 74 -3.82 -8.85 -10.57
N THR A 75 -2.88 -7.94 -10.79
CA THR A 75 -2.68 -7.26 -12.07
C THR A 75 -2.34 -8.22 -13.19
N VAL A 76 -1.62 -9.31 -12.91
CA VAL A 76 -1.32 -10.36 -13.91
C VAL A 76 -2.57 -11.14 -14.32
N MET A 77 -3.62 -11.14 -13.49
CA MET A 77 -4.90 -11.80 -13.80
C MET A 77 -5.83 -10.94 -14.66
N LEU A 78 -5.48 -9.67 -14.93
CA LEU A 78 -6.26 -8.82 -15.80
C LEU A 78 -6.02 -9.16 -17.27
N ASP A 79 -7.08 -9.14 -18.08
CA ASP A 79 -6.98 -9.30 -19.53
C ASP A 79 -6.32 -8.08 -20.16
N GLN A 80 -6.64 -6.88 -19.64
CA GLN A 80 -6.08 -5.61 -20.08
C GLN A 80 -5.86 -4.69 -18.89
N VAL A 81 -4.69 -4.07 -18.82
CA VAL A 81 -4.40 -2.97 -17.89
C VAL A 81 -4.62 -1.65 -18.63
N HIS A 82 -5.44 -0.77 -18.07
CA HIS A 82 -5.72 0.54 -18.65
C HIS A 82 -4.73 1.58 -18.14
N ALA A 83 -4.57 2.68 -18.90
CA ALA A 83 -3.75 3.81 -18.48
C ALA A 83 -4.25 4.41 -17.15
N ASN A 84 -3.35 5.07 -16.44
CA ASN A 84 -3.64 5.71 -15.15
C ASN A 84 -4.83 6.67 -15.25
N LEU A 85 -5.53 6.83 -14.12
CA LEU A 85 -6.65 7.78 -13.99
C LEU A 85 -6.26 9.17 -14.48
N ILE A 86 -7.08 9.70 -15.40
CA ILE A 86 -6.91 11.06 -15.93
C ILE A 86 -7.28 12.11 -14.87
N SER A 87 -8.21 11.80 -13.95
CA SER A 87 -8.59 12.70 -12.86
C SER A 87 -9.04 11.93 -11.61
N LYS A 88 -8.40 12.22 -10.48
CA LYS A 88 -8.86 11.77 -9.14
C LYS A 88 -9.32 12.97 -8.31
N PRO A 89 -10.22 12.78 -7.33
CA PRO A 89 -10.54 13.84 -6.37
C PRO A 89 -9.25 14.33 -5.70
N PRO A 90 -9.05 15.65 -5.51
CA PRO A 90 -7.81 16.18 -4.92
C PRO A 90 -7.56 15.71 -3.49
N LYS A 91 -8.61 15.20 -2.81
CA LYS A 91 -8.56 14.68 -1.44
C LYS A 91 -8.24 13.18 -1.38
N ASP A 92 -8.15 12.49 -2.51
CA ASP A 92 -7.93 11.04 -2.57
C ASP A 92 -6.42 10.71 -2.53
N PRO A 93 -5.91 10.11 -1.43
CA PRO A 93 -4.51 9.74 -1.32
C PRO A 93 -4.18 8.42 -2.03
N ASP A 94 -5.19 7.64 -2.42
CA ASP A 94 -5.00 6.27 -2.85
C ASP A 94 -4.49 6.20 -4.29
N THR A 95 -3.80 5.10 -4.57
CA THR A 95 -3.31 4.76 -5.91
C THR A 95 -4.16 3.63 -6.47
N TYR A 96 -4.64 3.83 -7.68
CA TYR A 96 -5.51 2.88 -8.35
C TYR A 96 -4.86 2.33 -9.60
N THR A 97 -5.02 1.03 -9.82
CA THR A 97 -4.70 0.35 -11.06
C THR A 97 -6.01 -0.01 -11.74
N LEU A 98 -6.17 0.41 -12.98
CA LEU A 98 -7.38 0.16 -13.76
C LEU A 98 -7.14 -0.98 -14.73
N GLY A 99 -8.16 -1.81 -14.94
CA GLY A 99 -8.11 -2.85 -15.95
C GLY A 99 -9.45 -3.48 -16.26
N SER A 100 -9.41 -4.58 -17.00
CA SER A 100 -10.59 -5.38 -17.30
C SER A 100 -10.32 -6.87 -17.15
N MET A 101 -11.36 -7.60 -16.75
CA MET A 101 -11.40 -9.05 -16.68
C MET A 101 -12.74 -9.50 -17.26
N GLY A 102 -12.70 -10.09 -18.45
CA GLY A 102 -13.86 -10.33 -19.29
C GLY A 102 -14.63 -9.03 -19.59
N GLN A 103 -15.90 -9.02 -19.21
CA GLN A 103 -16.80 -7.87 -19.38
C GLN A 103 -16.72 -6.84 -18.25
N HIS A 104 -15.98 -7.13 -17.18
CA HIS A 104 -15.94 -6.29 -15.99
C HIS A 104 -14.74 -5.35 -16.04
N ASN A 105 -15.00 -4.07 -15.79
CA ASN A 105 -13.94 -3.10 -15.54
C ASN A 105 -13.64 -3.09 -14.05
N ILE A 106 -12.36 -3.25 -13.73
CA ILE A 106 -11.86 -3.43 -12.38
C ILE A 106 -11.02 -2.23 -12.00
N VAL A 107 -11.32 -1.66 -10.83
CA VAL A 107 -10.41 -0.75 -10.12
C VAL A 107 -9.76 -1.56 -9.02
N MET A 108 -8.44 -1.65 -9.05
CA MET A 108 -7.66 -2.26 -8.00
C MET A 108 -6.97 -1.19 -7.17
N THR A 109 -6.95 -1.38 -5.86
CA THR A 109 -6.09 -0.64 -4.95
C THR A 109 -5.53 -1.59 -3.90
N TYR A 110 -4.69 -1.09 -3.02
CA TYR A 110 -4.18 -1.84 -1.89
C TYR A 110 -4.15 -0.98 -0.63
N LEU A 111 -4.18 -1.64 0.53
CA LEU A 111 -4.06 -0.96 1.81
C LEU A 111 -2.63 -0.38 1.92
N LEU A 112 -2.50 0.94 1.79
CA LEU A 112 -1.26 1.66 2.06
C LEU A 112 -0.93 1.53 3.54
N LYS A 113 0.37 1.43 3.89
CA LYS A 113 0.87 1.53 5.29
C LYS A 113 0.54 2.91 5.88
N ARG A 114 -0.71 3.14 6.24
CA ARG A 114 -1.06 4.00 7.38
C ARG A 114 -1.14 3.03 8.57
N GLN A 115 -1.06 3.49 9.81
CA GLN A 115 -0.98 2.62 10.99
C GLN A 115 -2.07 1.53 11.01
N ILE A 116 -1.66 0.26 11.13
CA ILE A 116 -2.48 -0.95 10.95
C ILE A 116 -3.61 -0.95 11.98
N ASP A 117 -4.80 -0.53 11.56
CA ASP A 117 -6.05 -0.58 12.30
C ASP A 117 -7.11 -1.19 11.34
N PRO A 118 -7.96 -2.14 11.79
CA PRO A 118 -9.10 -2.64 11.03
C PRO A 118 -10.00 -1.56 10.40
N SER A 119 -9.96 -0.31 10.89
CA SER A 119 -10.65 0.83 10.27
C SER A 119 -10.17 1.18 8.85
N GLN A 120 -9.02 0.68 8.40
CA GLN A 120 -8.45 1.02 7.09
C GLN A 120 -9.12 0.38 5.91
N ALA A 121 -9.44 -0.92 6.00
CA ALA A 121 -10.13 -1.60 4.91
C ALA A 121 -11.49 -0.95 4.64
N THR A 122 -12.17 -0.53 5.69
CA THR A 122 -13.39 0.26 5.63
C THR A 122 -13.16 1.62 4.98
N ALA A 123 -12.15 2.38 5.42
CA ALA A 123 -11.87 3.70 4.85
C ALA A 123 -11.50 3.64 3.36
N VAL A 124 -10.68 2.68 2.96
CA VAL A 124 -10.30 2.47 1.54
C VAL A 124 -11.52 1.99 0.73
N ALA A 125 -12.38 1.14 1.31
CA ALA A 125 -13.62 0.70 0.66
C ALA A 125 -14.63 1.85 0.49
N GLU A 126 -14.75 2.75 1.46
CA GLU A 126 -15.57 3.95 1.33
C GLU A 126 -15.00 4.89 0.27
N GLN A 127 -13.67 5.09 0.26
CA GLN A 127 -12.99 5.97 -0.67
C GLN A 127 -13.07 5.47 -2.12
N ILE A 128 -12.85 4.17 -2.37
CA ILE A 128 -12.94 3.62 -3.73
C ILE A 128 -14.37 3.69 -4.27
N VAL A 129 -15.39 3.45 -3.44
CA VAL A 129 -16.80 3.60 -3.84
C VAL A 129 -17.16 5.06 -4.08
N PHE A 130 -16.61 5.98 -3.27
CA PHE A 130 -16.80 7.41 -3.46
C PHE A 130 -16.16 7.90 -4.78
N THR A 131 -14.94 7.47 -5.09
CA THR A 131 -14.23 7.84 -6.32
C THR A 131 -14.83 7.16 -7.55
N PHE A 132 -15.39 5.96 -7.40
CA PHE A 132 -16.02 5.18 -8.48
C PHE A 132 -17.46 4.78 -8.09
N PRO A 133 -18.43 5.68 -8.25
CA PRO A 133 -19.80 5.48 -7.78
C PRO A 133 -20.57 4.35 -8.50
N LEU A 134 -19.99 3.78 -9.56
CA LEU A 134 -20.59 2.75 -10.41
C LEU A 134 -20.11 1.34 -10.06
N ILE A 135 -19.27 1.22 -9.03
CA ILE A 135 -18.89 -0.06 -8.44
C ILE A 135 -20.16 -0.71 -7.89
N LYS A 136 -20.44 -1.94 -8.36
CA LYS A 136 -21.60 -2.73 -7.92
C LYS A 136 -21.27 -3.63 -6.75
N PHE A 137 -20.02 -4.08 -6.66
CA PHE A 137 -19.52 -4.90 -5.57
C PHE A 137 -18.01 -4.71 -5.39
N THR A 138 -17.55 -4.85 -4.15
CA THR A 138 -16.15 -4.70 -3.76
C THR A 138 -15.63 -6.02 -3.22
N LEU A 139 -14.50 -6.49 -3.75
CA LEU A 139 -13.76 -7.63 -3.25
C LEU A 139 -12.65 -7.11 -2.32
N LEU A 140 -12.62 -7.62 -1.08
CA LEU A 140 -11.58 -7.30 -0.11
C LEU A 140 -10.81 -8.59 0.21
N VAL A 141 -9.51 -8.59 -0.06
CA VAL A 141 -8.62 -9.71 0.25
C VAL A 141 -7.66 -9.29 1.35
N GLU A 142 -7.91 -9.74 2.58
CA GLU A 142 -7.08 -9.46 3.75
C GLU A 142 -6.06 -10.57 4.02
N LYS A 143 -4.91 -10.21 4.60
CA LYS A 143 -3.97 -11.19 5.16
C LYS A 143 -4.49 -11.60 6.53
N GLY A 144 -5.20 -12.72 6.61
CA GLY A 144 -5.88 -13.15 7.85
C GLY A 144 -4.96 -13.65 8.98
N SER A 145 -3.68 -13.28 9.04
CA SER A 145 -2.77 -13.93 9.98
C SER A 145 -3.04 -13.58 11.44
N GLY A 146 -3.31 -12.31 11.77
CA GLY A 146 -3.68 -11.93 13.13
C GLY A 146 -5.05 -12.49 13.53
N ALA A 147 -6.03 -12.42 12.62
CA ALA A 147 -7.39 -12.90 12.86
C ALA A 147 -7.45 -14.41 13.13
N MET A 148 -6.69 -15.22 12.38
CA MET A 148 -6.61 -16.66 12.65
C MET A 148 -5.96 -16.97 14.00
N VAL A 149 -4.91 -16.23 14.38
CA VAL A 149 -4.25 -16.40 15.69
C VAL A 149 -5.23 -16.10 16.82
N ARG A 150 -5.94 -14.96 16.75
CA ARG A 150 -6.97 -14.60 17.75
C ARG A 150 -8.06 -15.65 17.86
N LEU A 151 -8.62 -16.09 16.72
CA LEU A 151 -9.67 -17.11 16.72
C LEU A 151 -9.20 -18.40 17.40
N LEU A 152 -7.99 -18.87 17.11
CA LEU A 152 -7.44 -20.07 17.74
C LEU A 152 -7.25 -19.89 19.25
N LEU A 153 -6.74 -18.74 19.68
CA LEU A 153 -6.54 -18.42 21.10
C LEU A 153 -7.87 -18.32 21.85
N ASP A 154 -8.89 -17.70 21.25
CA ASP A 154 -10.26 -17.62 21.80
C ASP A 154 -10.89 -19.01 22.02
N HIS A 155 -10.46 -20.01 21.24
CA HIS A 155 -10.89 -21.41 21.37
C HIS A 155 -9.93 -22.26 22.24
N GLY A 156 -9.08 -21.63 23.04
CA GLY A 156 -8.23 -22.30 24.02
C GLY A 156 -6.94 -22.89 23.44
N ALA A 157 -6.49 -22.44 22.27
CA ALA A 157 -5.15 -22.78 21.81
C ALA A 157 -4.09 -22.28 22.81
N ASP A 158 -3.16 -23.14 23.19
CA ASP A 158 -2.11 -22.81 24.16
C ASP A 158 -1.09 -21.83 23.57
N SER A 159 -1.05 -20.57 24.02
CA SER A 159 -0.10 -19.56 23.54
C SER A 159 1.36 -19.92 23.84
N GLN A 160 1.62 -20.81 24.80
CA GLN A 160 2.94 -21.15 25.31
C GLN A 160 3.60 -22.32 24.59
N LEU A 161 2.91 -22.96 23.65
CA LEU A 161 3.40 -24.17 23.02
C LEU A 161 4.63 -23.88 22.14
N ALA A 162 5.79 -24.36 22.56
CA ALA A 162 7.04 -24.19 21.85
C ALA A 162 7.16 -25.13 20.63
N ASP A 163 7.91 -24.69 19.61
CA ASP A 163 8.30 -25.56 18.49
C ASP A 163 9.30 -26.64 18.93
N GLU A 164 9.65 -27.57 18.03
CA GLU A 164 10.61 -28.65 18.31
C GLU A 164 12.01 -28.14 18.70
N ARG A 165 12.30 -26.84 18.47
CA ARG A 165 13.56 -26.18 18.85
C ARG A 165 13.43 -25.41 20.17
N GLY A 166 12.28 -25.49 20.84
CA GLY A 166 12.01 -24.78 22.08
C GLY A 166 11.63 -23.31 21.88
N HIS A 167 11.39 -22.84 20.65
CA HIS A 167 10.98 -21.46 20.43
C HIS A 167 9.50 -21.27 20.73
N GLU A 168 9.19 -20.31 21.58
CA GLU A 168 7.82 -19.89 21.87
C GLU A 168 7.12 -19.32 20.61
N ARG A 169 5.79 -19.38 20.58
CA ARG A 169 4.99 -18.91 19.42
C ARG A 169 5.27 -17.45 19.07
N LEU A 170 5.44 -16.61 20.09
CA LEU A 170 5.78 -15.20 19.93
C LEU A 170 7.12 -15.04 19.19
N PHE A 171 8.14 -15.82 19.57
CA PHE A 171 9.44 -15.81 18.89
C PHE A 171 9.31 -16.19 17.42
N THR A 172 8.47 -17.18 17.10
CA THR A 172 8.21 -17.59 15.71
C THR A 172 7.50 -16.48 14.90
N ALA A 173 6.55 -15.76 15.51
CA ALA A 173 5.88 -14.62 14.88
C ALA A 173 6.88 -13.48 14.58
N ILE A 174 7.81 -13.22 15.49
CA ILE A 174 8.85 -12.19 15.33
C ILE A 174 9.88 -12.60 14.26
N ASN A 175 10.34 -13.85 14.30
CA ASN A 175 11.25 -14.43 13.32
C ASN A 175 10.66 -14.40 11.89
N SER A 176 9.34 -14.52 11.76
CA SER A 176 8.64 -14.40 10.47
C SER A 176 8.24 -12.96 10.11
N GLY A 177 8.45 -11.99 10.99
CA GLY A 177 8.11 -10.57 10.77
C GLY A 177 6.62 -10.29 10.79
N ASN A 178 5.83 -11.15 11.42
CA ASN A 178 4.39 -11.09 11.41
C ASN A 178 3.85 -10.26 12.59
N VAL A 179 3.82 -8.93 12.40
CA VAL A 179 3.46 -7.97 13.45
C VAL A 179 2.06 -8.22 14.01
N GLU A 180 1.08 -8.52 13.17
CA GLU A 180 -0.29 -8.79 13.62
C GLU A 180 -0.38 -10.05 14.51
N ALA A 181 0.36 -11.10 14.16
CA ALA A 181 0.41 -12.30 14.97
C ALA A 181 1.16 -12.05 16.29
N ALA A 182 2.27 -11.30 16.26
CA ALA A 182 3.00 -10.93 17.47
C ALA A 182 2.16 -10.04 18.40
N ALA A 183 1.39 -9.09 17.84
CA ALA A 183 0.46 -8.24 18.59
C ALA A 183 -0.65 -9.08 19.25
N ALA A 184 -1.29 -9.97 18.51
CA ALA A 184 -2.32 -10.85 19.07
C ALA A 184 -1.78 -11.74 20.20
N LEU A 185 -0.54 -12.24 20.07
CA LEU A 185 0.10 -13.05 21.10
C LEU A 185 0.46 -12.22 22.35
N LEU A 186 1.02 -11.02 22.19
CA LEU A 186 1.39 -10.13 23.30
C LEU A 186 0.19 -9.59 24.08
N GLU A 187 -0.93 -9.31 23.40
CA GLU A 187 -2.18 -8.88 24.06
C GLU A 187 -2.67 -9.93 25.07
N ILE A 188 -2.55 -11.21 24.73
CA ILE A 188 -3.00 -12.34 25.57
C ILE A 188 -1.93 -12.69 26.62
N ASP A 189 -0.66 -12.61 26.24
CA ASP A 189 0.47 -12.88 27.12
C ASP A 189 0.82 -11.69 28.04
N SER A 190 -0.03 -10.65 28.17
CA SER A 190 0.22 -9.48 29.05
C SER A 190 0.49 -9.81 30.53
N VAL A 191 0.20 -11.04 30.93
CA VAL A 191 0.52 -11.59 32.26
C VAL A 191 2.03 -11.86 32.43
N ARG A 192 2.75 -12.15 31.34
CA ARG A 192 4.16 -12.54 31.35
C ARG A 192 4.97 -11.48 30.62
N ASN A 193 5.42 -10.47 31.37
CA ASN A 193 6.37 -9.49 30.84
C ASN A 193 7.68 -10.24 30.51
N PRO A 194 8.07 -10.41 29.22
CA PRO A 194 9.25 -11.19 28.88
C PRO A 194 10.48 -10.60 29.58
N SER A 195 11.47 -11.43 29.92
CA SER A 195 12.71 -10.91 30.54
C SER A 195 13.36 -9.87 29.64
N LYS A 196 14.13 -8.95 30.23
CA LYS A 196 14.84 -7.91 29.47
C LYS A 196 15.74 -8.51 28.38
N SER A 197 16.41 -9.64 28.69
CA SER A 197 17.25 -10.37 27.74
C SER A 197 16.43 -10.96 26.59
N ALA A 198 15.27 -11.56 26.86
CA ALA A 198 14.41 -12.13 25.83
C ALA A 198 13.81 -11.04 24.93
N GLN A 199 13.39 -9.91 25.51
CA GLN A 199 12.94 -8.73 24.75
C GLN A 199 14.03 -8.23 23.81
N GLN A 200 15.27 -8.16 24.30
CA GLN A 200 16.40 -7.76 23.49
C GLN A 200 16.74 -8.79 22.40
N SER A 201 16.72 -10.10 22.70
CA SER A 201 16.90 -11.16 21.70
C SER A 201 15.89 -11.03 20.55
N MET A 202 14.64 -10.73 20.89
CA MET A 202 13.57 -10.51 19.91
C MET A 202 13.83 -9.28 19.04
N LEU A 203 14.29 -8.16 19.64
CA LEU A 203 14.65 -6.94 18.91
C LEU A 203 15.87 -7.16 18.00
N THR A 204 16.94 -7.75 18.53
CA THR A 204 18.15 -8.09 17.77
C THR A 204 17.82 -8.98 16.59
N LEU A 205 16.96 -10.00 16.78
CA LEU A 205 16.51 -10.88 15.70
C LEU A 205 15.74 -10.12 14.60
N ALA A 206 14.79 -9.25 14.99
CA ALA A 206 14.04 -8.45 14.04
C ALA A 206 14.96 -7.55 13.19
N ILE A 207 15.99 -6.96 13.81
CA ILE A 207 17.01 -6.17 13.13
C ILE A 207 17.82 -7.02 12.16
N LYS A 208 18.36 -8.17 12.59
CA LYS A 208 19.14 -9.08 11.75
C LYS A 208 18.36 -9.57 10.52
N LYS A 209 17.03 -9.69 10.64
CA LYS A 209 16.13 -10.07 9.54
C LYS A 209 15.69 -8.90 8.67
N GLY A 210 15.96 -7.66 9.06
CA GLY A 210 15.50 -6.46 8.37
C GLY A 210 14.00 -6.19 8.54
N HIS A 211 13.37 -6.71 9.60
CA HIS A 211 11.95 -6.54 9.87
C HIS A 211 11.66 -5.20 10.59
N GLU A 212 11.86 -4.09 9.88
CA GLU A 212 11.70 -2.73 10.43
C GLU A 212 10.36 -2.48 11.15
N ALA A 213 9.24 -2.94 10.57
CA ALA A 213 7.92 -2.80 11.19
C ALA A 213 7.81 -3.58 12.51
N MET A 214 8.47 -4.73 12.61
CA MET A 214 8.54 -5.52 13.84
C MET A 214 9.46 -4.85 14.86
N SER A 215 10.59 -4.29 14.43
CA SER A 215 11.49 -3.54 15.32
C SER A 215 10.77 -2.35 15.96
N ASN A 216 10.05 -1.54 15.19
CA ASN A 216 9.23 -0.45 15.74
C ASN A 216 8.17 -0.96 16.72
N PHE A 217 7.45 -2.01 16.35
CA PHE A 217 6.45 -2.61 17.22
C PHE A 217 7.04 -3.08 18.57
N LEU A 218 8.22 -3.71 18.57
CA LEU A 218 8.90 -4.14 19.80
C LEU A 218 9.39 -2.96 20.66
N LEU A 219 9.88 -1.88 20.01
CA LEU A 219 10.29 -0.65 20.71
C LEU A 219 9.10 0.04 21.39
N ASP A 220 7.95 0.11 20.71
CA ASP A 220 6.70 0.64 21.26
C ASP A 220 6.21 -0.19 22.47
N HIS A 221 6.58 -1.47 22.55
CA HIS A 221 6.26 -2.38 23.66
C HIS A 221 7.35 -2.45 24.73
N GLY A 222 8.29 -1.50 24.75
CA GLY A 222 9.24 -1.31 25.84
C GLY A 222 10.52 -2.13 25.76
N ALA A 223 10.89 -2.62 24.57
CA ALA A 223 12.17 -3.32 24.39
C ALA A 223 13.36 -2.45 24.83
N HIS A 224 14.25 -3.02 25.63
CA HIS A 224 15.39 -2.32 26.22
C HIS A 224 16.60 -2.25 25.27
N LEU A 225 16.77 -1.10 24.62
CA LEU A 225 17.81 -0.82 23.62
C LEU A 225 19.25 -1.13 24.04
N ASP A 226 19.60 -0.80 25.28
CA ASP A 226 20.98 -0.83 25.79
C ASP A 226 21.32 -2.12 26.55
N HIS A 227 20.39 -3.07 26.63
CA HIS A 227 20.64 -4.35 27.27
C HIS A 227 21.33 -5.32 26.30
N GLU A 228 22.01 -6.30 26.85
CA GLU A 228 22.47 -7.46 26.10
C GLU A 228 21.34 -8.47 25.93
N ASP A 229 21.29 -9.12 24.77
CA ASP A 229 20.48 -10.30 24.55
C ASP A 229 21.11 -11.55 25.18
N GLU A 230 20.47 -12.71 25.02
CA GLU A 230 20.98 -13.96 25.59
C GLU A 230 22.33 -14.41 24.99
N ASP A 231 22.70 -13.88 23.83
CA ASP A 231 23.99 -14.10 23.17
C ASP A 231 25.03 -13.02 23.56
N GLY A 232 24.71 -12.12 24.50
CA GLY A 232 25.61 -11.03 24.92
C GLY A 232 25.70 -9.87 23.92
N GLN A 233 24.75 -9.78 22.98
CA GLN A 233 24.76 -8.79 21.91
C GLN A 233 23.87 -7.60 22.22
N VAL A 234 24.34 -6.42 21.82
CA VAL A 234 23.56 -5.17 21.90
C VAL A 234 23.02 -4.86 20.51
N SER A 235 21.72 -4.58 20.40
CA SER A 235 21.02 -4.33 19.12
C SER A 235 21.72 -3.27 18.25
N LEU A 236 22.26 -2.20 18.84
CA LEU A 236 22.96 -1.15 18.11
C LEU A 236 24.32 -1.61 17.54
N CYS A 237 25.07 -2.43 18.29
CA CYS A 237 26.32 -3.03 17.81
C CYS A 237 26.05 -3.95 16.61
N VAL A 238 25.02 -4.79 16.70
CA VAL A 238 24.62 -5.71 15.61
C VAL A 238 24.18 -4.94 14.36
N ALA A 239 23.35 -3.90 14.53
CA ALA A 239 22.92 -3.06 13.42
C ALA A 239 24.10 -2.38 12.71
N ALA A 240 25.09 -1.91 13.48
CA ALA A 240 26.30 -1.29 12.97
C ALA A 240 27.24 -2.29 12.27
N GLU A 241 27.46 -3.47 12.85
CA GLU A 241 28.27 -4.56 12.28
C GLU A 241 27.71 -5.02 10.93
N GLN A 242 26.39 -5.14 10.82
CA GLN A 242 25.72 -5.57 9.58
C GLN A 242 25.49 -4.42 8.59
N GLY A 243 25.82 -3.18 8.96
CA GLY A 243 25.62 -2.00 8.11
C GLY A 243 24.15 -1.67 7.82
N ILE A 244 23.22 -2.07 8.69
CA ILE A 244 21.78 -1.86 8.51
C ILE A 244 21.42 -0.43 8.93
N LEU A 245 21.65 0.52 8.02
CA LEU A 245 21.44 1.96 8.29
C LEU A 245 20.03 2.30 8.79
N GLY A 246 19.01 1.61 8.30
CA GLY A 246 17.63 1.80 8.75
C GLY A 246 17.48 1.44 10.24
N ALA A 247 17.98 0.28 10.66
CA ALA A 247 17.95 -0.13 12.06
C ALA A 247 18.78 0.79 12.97
N VAL A 248 19.97 1.23 12.52
CA VAL A 248 20.78 2.20 13.28
C VAL A 248 20.01 3.50 13.50
N ARG A 249 19.36 4.04 12.47
CA ARG A 249 18.54 5.25 12.59
C ARG A 249 17.39 5.04 13.59
N LEU A 250 16.63 3.96 13.45
CA LEU A 250 15.50 3.66 14.34
C LEU A 250 15.91 3.54 15.80
N LEU A 251 17.02 2.85 16.09
CA LEU A 251 17.54 2.71 17.45
C LEU A 251 17.98 4.06 18.03
N LEU A 252 18.70 4.88 17.26
CA LEU A 252 19.14 6.21 17.69
C LEU A 252 17.99 7.19 17.88
N GLU A 253 16.97 7.14 17.03
CA GLU A 253 15.74 7.93 17.17
C GLU A 253 14.99 7.56 18.46
N ASN A 254 15.10 6.32 18.91
CA ASN A 254 14.56 5.84 20.19
C ASN A 254 15.54 6.02 21.37
N SER A 255 16.58 6.86 21.22
CA SER A 255 17.56 7.20 22.26
C SER A 255 18.46 6.05 22.73
N ALA A 256 18.76 5.08 21.85
CA ALA A 256 19.79 4.08 22.13
C ALA A 256 21.15 4.75 22.41
N TYR A 257 21.88 4.26 23.41
CA TYR A 257 23.15 4.83 23.79
C TYR A 257 24.24 4.50 22.76
N VAL A 258 24.79 5.54 22.13
CA VAL A 258 25.74 5.45 20.99
C VAL A 258 27.04 4.76 21.38
N ASP A 259 27.48 4.94 22.63
CA ASP A 259 28.72 4.36 23.14
C ASP A 259 28.46 3.08 23.95
N THR A 260 27.35 2.38 23.68
CA THR A 260 27.15 1.02 24.19
C THR A 260 28.33 0.14 23.79
N THR A 261 28.64 -0.86 24.60
CA THR A 261 29.68 -1.84 24.28
C THR A 261 29.09 -3.23 24.34
N ASP A 262 29.46 -4.07 23.37
CA ASP A 262 29.13 -5.49 23.45
C ASP A 262 29.90 -6.17 24.59
N VAL A 263 29.33 -7.24 25.13
CA VAL A 263 29.97 -7.98 26.23
C VAL A 263 31.04 -8.94 25.73
N GLU A 264 30.90 -9.44 24.50
CA GLU A 264 31.88 -10.36 23.92
C GLU A 264 33.24 -9.69 23.70
N CYS A 265 33.25 -8.42 23.29
CA CYS A 265 34.46 -7.78 22.76
C CYS A 265 34.75 -6.39 23.32
N GLY A 266 33.85 -5.83 24.12
CA GLY A 266 33.96 -4.47 24.64
C GLY A 266 33.99 -3.43 23.52
N ARG A 267 33.41 -3.72 22.35
CA ARG A 267 33.46 -2.86 21.18
C ARG A 267 32.22 -2.01 21.08
N SER A 268 32.39 -0.75 20.67
CA SER A 268 31.27 0.16 20.42
C SER A 268 30.68 -0.02 19.02
N PRO A 269 29.44 0.44 18.77
CA PRO A 269 28.84 0.45 17.44
C PRO A 269 29.72 1.14 16.40
N LEU A 270 30.39 2.24 16.78
CA LEU A 270 31.32 2.95 15.89
C LEU A 270 32.51 2.07 15.49
N TRP A 271 33.03 1.25 16.40
CA TRP A 271 34.12 0.32 16.10
C TRP A 271 33.71 -0.72 15.07
N HIS A 272 32.50 -1.28 15.21
CA HIS A 272 31.93 -2.23 14.26
C HIS A 272 31.69 -1.60 12.88
N ALA A 273 31.14 -0.38 12.84
CA ALA A 273 30.93 0.36 11.59
C ALA A 273 32.24 0.74 10.88
N ALA A 274 33.34 0.93 11.62
CA ALA A 274 34.64 1.29 11.07
C ALA A 274 35.41 0.11 10.42
N GLY A 275 34.84 -1.10 10.38
CA GLY A 275 35.32 -2.17 9.50
C GLY A 275 36.48 -3.00 10.03
N ARG A 276 36.64 -3.13 11.35
CA ARG A 276 37.41 -4.27 11.88
C ARG A 276 36.42 -5.44 11.99
N GLY A 277 36.62 -6.46 11.15
CA GLY A 277 35.69 -7.58 10.91
C GLY A 277 35.08 -8.25 12.15
N PRO A 278 34.14 -9.21 11.92
CA PRO A 278 33.27 -9.76 12.95
C PRO A 278 34.08 -10.16 14.16
N CYS A 279 33.58 -9.84 15.34
CA CYS A 279 34.34 -10.14 16.52
C CYS A 279 34.51 -11.66 16.65
N SER A 280 35.75 -12.14 16.59
CA SER A 280 36.05 -13.51 17.02
C SER A 280 35.91 -13.51 18.52
N PRO A 281 34.99 -14.31 19.11
CA PRO A 281 34.83 -14.35 20.55
C PRO A 281 36.19 -14.67 21.18
N TYR A 282 36.63 -13.84 22.12
CA TYR A 282 37.72 -14.22 22.98
C TYR A 282 37.24 -15.47 23.71
N ARG A 283 37.85 -16.61 23.40
CA ARG A 283 37.55 -17.89 24.04
C ARG A 283 37.61 -17.62 25.56
N ARG A 284 36.47 -17.71 26.26
CA ARG A 284 36.47 -17.83 27.73
C ARG A 284 37.05 -19.20 28.03
N ASP A 285 38.37 -19.32 27.94
CA ASP A 285 39.08 -20.44 28.54
C ASP A 285 38.96 -20.23 30.05
N ALA A 286 38.08 -21.05 30.63
CA ALA A 286 37.97 -21.33 32.06
C ALA A 286 39.19 -22.13 32.55
#